data_AF-A0A3D1KLU6-F1
#
_entry.id   AF-A0A3D1KLU6-F1
#
_cell.length_a   1.000
_cell.length_b   1.000
_cell.length_c   1.000
_cell.angle_alpha   90.00
_cell.angle_beta   90.00
_cell.angle_gamma   90.00
#
_symmetry.space_group_name_H-M   'P 1'
#
loop_
_entity.id
_entity.type
_entity.pdbx_description
1 polymer ?
#
loop_
_entity_poly.entity_id
_entity_poly.type
_entity_poly.pdbx_seq_one_letter_code
_entity_poly.pdbx_strand_id
1 'polypeptide(L)'
;MKNKILTMMKSLILLFVFIALNNCSKQNNEDNNPLPEPPVATNEVDFWLTKADQSVKIQKQVGILAFKDSYNNYPNIEVNDAQTFQTVEGFGFSLTGGS
;
A
#
# COMPACT_ATOMS: atom_id res chain seq x y z
N MET A 1 46.27 -26.97 -31.84
CA MET A 1 46.51 -25.51 -31.93
C MET A 1 45.22 -24.69 -32.12
N LYS A 2 44.33 -25.10 -33.04
CA LYS A 2 43.04 -24.40 -33.32
C LYS A 2 42.13 -24.21 -32.09
N ASN A 3 42.05 -25.20 -31.20
CA ASN A 3 41.15 -25.16 -30.05
C ASN A 3 41.63 -24.16 -28.97
N LYS A 4 42.95 -23.95 -28.81
CA LYS A 4 43.49 -22.93 -27.89
C LYS A 4 43.22 -21.51 -28.39
N ILE A 5 43.33 -21.29 -29.71
CA ILE A 5 43.02 -20.00 -30.35
C ILE A 5 41.53 -19.68 -30.21
N LEU A 6 40.65 -20.67 -30.39
CA LEU A 6 39.20 -20.50 -30.23
C LEU A 6 38.81 -20.18 -28.78
N THR A 7 39.46 -20.79 -27.78
CA THR A 7 39.23 -20.50 -26.35
C THR A 7 39.74 -19.10 -25.97
N MET A 8 40.89 -18.68 -26.49
CA MET A 8 41.42 -17.32 -26.28
C MET A 8 40.51 -16.25 -26.89
N MET A 9 39.94 -16.51 -28.08
CA MET A 9 39.04 -15.58 -28.75
C MET A 9 37.70 -15.43 -28.02
N LYS A 10 37.15 -16.52 -27.45
CA LYS A 10 35.95 -16.48 -26.60
C LYS A 10 36.19 -15.70 -25.29
N SER A 11 37.37 -15.88 -24.68
CA SER A 11 37.72 -15.14 -23.47
C SER A 11 37.87 -13.64 -23.72
N LEU A 12 38.36 -13.25 -24.91
CA LEU A 12 38.48 -11.84 -25.29
C LEU A 12 37.12 -11.19 -25.57
N ILE A 13 36.19 -11.93 -26.19
CA ILE A 13 34.81 -11.47 -26.42
C ILE A 13 34.07 -11.31 -25.09
N LEU A 14 34.23 -12.25 -24.15
CA LEU A 14 33.61 -12.13 -22.81
C LEU A 14 34.13 -10.90 -22.06
N LEU A 15 35.43 -10.61 -22.17
CA LEU A 15 36.04 -9.45 -21.51
C LEU A 15 35.54 -8.12 -22.11
N PHE A 16 35.34 -8.06 -23.42
CA PHE A 16 34.83 -6.86 -24.10
C PHE A 16 33.37 -6.55 -23.72
N VAL A 17 32.54 -7.59 -23.54
CA VAL A 17 31.14 -7.44 -23.09
C VAL A 17 31.06 -6.90 -21.66
N PHE A 18 31.96 -7.32 -20.76
CA PHE A 18 32.02 -6.79 -19.40
C PHE A 18 32.41 -5.31 -19.33
N ILE A 19 33.28 -4.84 -20.23
CA ILE A 19 33.71 -3.43 -20.29
C ILE A 19 32.56 -2.53 -20.82
N ALA A 20 31.77 -3.03 -21.76
CA ALA A 20 30.66 -2.28 -22.35
C ALA A 20 29.49 -2.00 -21.37
N LEU A 21 29.38 -2.74 -20.27
CA LEU A 21 28.30 -2.59 -19.29
C LEU A 21 28.55 -1.52 -18.21
N ASN A 22 29.69 -0.81 -18.24
CA ASN A 22 30.04 0.17 -17.19
C ASN A 22 29.83 1.65 -17.57
N ASN A 23 29.24 1.97 -18.73
CA ASN A 23 28.96 3.36 -19.12
C ASN A 23 27.50 3.75 -18.85
N CYS A 24 27.19 3.98 -17.58
CA CYS A 24 25.97 4.69 -17.17
C CYS A 24 26.37 6.02 -16.54
N SER A 25 26.45 7.08 -17.33
CA SER A 25 26.58 8.45 -16.80
C SER A 25 25.21 8.91 -16.31
N LYS A 26 25.01 9.00 -15.00
CA LYS A 26 23.86 9.72 -14.45
C LYS A 26 24.04 11.21 -14.72
N GLN A 27 23.23 11.75 -15.61
CA GLN A 27 23.15 13.18 -15.85
C GLN A 27 22.28 13.79 -14.73
N ASN A 28 22.88 14.53 -13.82
CA ASN A 28 22.15 15.28 -12.80
C ASN A 28 21.60 16.55 -13.45
N ASN A 29 20.38 16.46 -14.00
CA ASN A 29 19.60 17.64 -14.32
C ASN A 29 18.91 18.08 -13.01
N GLU A 30 19.38 19.16 -12.40
CA GLU A 30 18.67 19.83 -11.31
C GLU A 30 17.51 20.64 -11.91
N ASP A 31 16.37 19.98 -12.08
CA ASP A 31 15.10 20.64 -12.34
C ASP A 31 14.67 21.42 -11.08
N ASN A 32 14.80 22.74 -11.12
CA ASN A 32 14.39 23.68 -10.07
C ASN A 32 12.86 23.92 -10.02
N ASN A 33 12.06 22.94 -10.44
CA ASN A 33 10.61 23.03 -10.31
C ASN A 33 10.23 22.59 -8.89
N PRO A 34 9.43 23.36 -8.12
CA PRO A 34 8.90 22.86 -6.85
C PRO A 34 8.23 21.51 -7.11
N LEU A 35 8.75 20.47 -6.46
CA LEU A 35 8.22 19.12 -6.53
C LEU A 35 6.71 19.20 -6.20
N PRO A 36 5.82 18.60 -7.01
CA PRO A 36 4.41 18.55 -6.69
C PRO A 36 4.26 18.01 -5.27
N GLU A 37 3.60 18.77 -4.39
CA GLU A 37 3.33 18.32 -3.05
C GLU A 37 2.51 17.03 -3.14
N PRO A 38 2.94 15.93 -2.49
CA PRO A 38 2.23 14.67 -2.57
C PRO A 38 0.78 14.88 -2.10
N PRO A 39 -0.20 14.24 -2.75
CA PRO A 39 -1.60 14.40 -2.37
C PRO A 39 -1.78 14.04 -0.90
N VAL A 40 -2.34 14.98 -0.13
CA VAL A 40 -2.65 14.79 1.28
C VAL A 40 -3.80 13.79 1.38
N ALA A 41 -3.56 12.66 2.05
CA ALA A 41 -4.60 11.66 2.27
C ALA A 41 -5.72 12.26 3.13
N THR A 42 -6.96 12.15 2.68
CA THR A 42 -8.17 12.55 3.42
C THR A 42 -8.81 11.35 4.08
N ASN A 43 -9.54 11.56 5.18
CA ASN A 43 -10.28 10.47 5.81
C ASN A 43 -11.52 10.12 4.99
N GLU A 44 -11.66 8.86 4.61
CA GLU A 44 -12.78 8.35 3.81
C GLU A 44 -13.71 7.42 4.61
N VAL A 45 -13.21 6.84 5.73
CA VAL A 45 -13.97 5.95 6.59
C VAL A 45 -13.90 6.43 8.04
N ASP A 46 -15.06 6.65 8.65
CA ASP A 46 -15.18 6.88 10.09
C ASP A 46 -15.35 5.56 10.84
N PHE A 47 -14.75 5.45 12.03
CA PHE A 47 -15.01 4.34 12.93
C PHE A 47 -15.11 4.76 14.40
N TRP A 48 -15.94 4.03 15.15
CA TRP A 48 -16.14 4.18 16.58
C TRP A 48 -15.64 2.93 17.30
N LEU A 49 -14.92 3.13 18.40
CA LEU A 49 -14.31 2.06 19.18
C LEU A 49 -14.87 2.02 20.61
N THR A 50 -15.10 0.81 21.11
CA THR A 50 -15.25 0.51 22.54
C THR A 50 -14.27 -0.61 22.88
N LYS A 51 -13.51 -0.46 23.97
CA LYS A 51 -12.59 -1.50 24.45
C LYS A 51 -13.20 -2.23 25.66
N ALA A 52 -12.91 -3.52 25.78
CA ALA A 52 -13.41 -4.34 26.87
C ALA A 52 -12.94 -3.86 28.26
N ASP A 53 -11.75 -3.27 28.33
CA ASP A 53 -11.20 -2.64 29.54
C ASP A 53 -11.83 -1.28 29.87
N GLN A 54 -12.81 -0.83 29.09
CA GLN A 54 -13.51 0.45 29.23
C GLN A 54 -12.64 1.71 29.07
N SER A 55 -11.38 1.59 28.67
CA SER A 55 -10.50 2.73 28.42
C SER A 55 -10.97 3.60 27.25
N VAL A 56 -11.81 3.03 26.37
CA VAL A 56 -12.49 3.73 25.28
C VAL A 56 -13.96 3.30 25.29
N LYS A 57 -14.89 4.26 25.27
CA LYS A 57 -16.34 4.04 25.30
C LYS A 57 -16.98 4.78 24.12
N ILE A 58 -17.45 4.03 23.11
CA ILE A 58 -18.08 4.51 21.86
C ILE A 58 -17.48 5.85 21.41
N GLN A 59 -16.19 5.84 21.08
CA GLN A 59 -15.45 7.05 20.75
C GLN A 59 -15.08 7.07 19.27
N LYS A 60 -15.37 8.17 18.58
CA LYS A 60 -14.90 8.42 17.22
C LYS A 60 -13.37 8.49 17.19
N GLN A 61 -12.75 7.77 16.28
CA GLN A 61 -11.30 7.74 16.15
C GLN A 61 -10.81 8.78 15.14
N VAL A 62 -9.64 9.38 15.40
CA VAL A 62 -9.08 10.50 14.63
C VAL A 62 -8.09 10.08 13.54
N GLY A 63 -7.81 8.77 13.42
CA GLY A 63 -6.90 8.24 12.41
C GLY A 63 -7.49 8.34 11.00
N ILE A 64 -6.64 8.59 10.01
CA ILE A 64 -7.04 8.63 8.59
C ILE A 64 -7.12 7.21 8.05
N LEU A 65 -8.33 6.79 7.68
CA LEU A 65 -8.60 5.59 6.91
C LEU A 65 -8.96 6.01 5.48
N ALA A 66 -8.04 5.78 4.55
CA ALA A 66 -8.19 6.08 3.14
C ALA A 66 -8.03 4.80 2.32
N PHE A 67 -8.79 4.68 1.24
CA PHE A 67 -8.63 3.63 0.25
C PHE A 67 -7.30 3.81 -0.47
N LYS A 68 -6.62 2.68 -0.73
CA LYS A 68 -5.31 2.66 -1.38
C LYS A 68 -5.24 1.47 -2.32
N ASP A 69 -4.50 1.64 -3.41
CA ASP A 69 -4.19 0.57 -4.36
C ASP A 69 -2.97 -0.26 -3.94
N SER A 70 -2.47 -0.06 -2.71
CA SER A 70 -1.37 -0.84 -2.16
C SER A 70 -1.80 -2.29 -1.92
N TYR A 71 -0.97 -3.24 -2.34
CA TYR A 71 -1.22 -4.67 -2.15
C TYR A 71 -1.39 -5.02 -0.66
N ASN A 72 -2.49 -5.70 -0.33
CA ASN A 72 -2.77 -6.16 1.03
C ASN A 72 -2.27 -7.60 1.24
N ASN A 73 -1.44 -7.82 2.28
CA ASN A 73 -0.93 -9.14 2.68
C ASN A 73 -1.71 -9.77 3.85
N TYR A 74 -2.77 -9.12 4.34
CA TYR A 74 -3.59 -9.59 5.46
C TYR A 74 -4.90 -10.22 4.96
N PRO A 75 -5.59 -11.03 5.78
CA PRO A 75 -6.92 -11.53 5.45
C PRO A 75 -7.90 -10.39 5.15
N ASN A 76 -8.74 -10.60 4.14
CA ASN A 76 -9.77 -9.65 3.73
C ASN A 76 -11.14 -10.08 4.25
N ILE A 77 -11.96 -9.08 4.61
CA ILE A 77 -13.40 -9.24 4.77
C ILE A 77 -14.03 -8.53 3.58
N GLU A 78 -14.76 -9.27 2.75
CA GLU A 78 -15.38 -8.76 1.52
C GLU A 78 -16.89 -8.58 1.72
N VAL A 79 -17.41 -7.44 1.27
CA VAL A 79 -18.85 -7.15 1.29
C VAL A 79 -19.41 -7.43 -0.10
N ASN A 80 -20.38 -8.35 -0.18
CA ASN A 80 -21.15 -8.62 -1.40
C ASN A 80 -22.52 -7.94 -1.31
N ASP A 81 -22.68 -6.80 -1.97
CA ASP A 81 -23.90 -5.98 -1.94
C ASP A 81 -25.07 -6.60 -2.73
N ALA A 82 -24.80 -7.57 -3.61
CA ALA A 82 -25.83 -8.35 -4.29
C ALA A 82 -26.50 -9.40 -3.38
N GLN A 83 -25.88 -9.74 -2.24
CA GLN A 83 -26.43 -10.65 -1.25
C GLN A 83 -27.17 -9.88 -0.16
N THR A 84 -28.49 -10.02 -0.12
CA THR A 84 -29.35 -9.33 0.85
C THR A 84 -29.88 -10.27 1.91
N PHE A 85 -30.22 -9.69 3.06
CA PHE A 85 -30.80 -10.38 4.22
C PHE A 85 -31.97 -9.55 4.78
N GLN A 86 -32.40 -9.82 6.01
CA GLN A 86 -33.45 -9.05 6.67
C GLN A 86 -33.10 -7.57 6.78
N THR A 87 -34.11 -6.71 6.70
CA THR A 87 -33.98 -5.29 6.99
C THR A 87 -33.89 -5.05 8.49
N VAL A 88 -33.32 -3.90 8.88
CA VAL A 88 -33.24 -3.47 10.28
C VAL A 88 -34.26 -2.36 10.50
N GLU A 89 -35.18 -2.56 11.45
CA GLU A 89 -36.16 -1.55 11.84
C GLU A 89 -35.54 -0.48 12.75
N GLY A 90 -34.73 -0.89 13.73
CA GLY A 90 -34.04 0.05 14.62
C GLY A 90 -33.39 -0.61 15.84
N PHE A 91 -32.80 0.24 16.68
CA PHE A 91 -32.23 -0.09 17.97
C PHE A 91 -32.78 0.90 19.02
N GLY A 92 -32.96 0.47 20.26
CA GLY A 92 -33.52 1.33 21.30
C GLY A 92 -33.33 0.82 22.72
N PHE A 93 -33.91 1.55 23.66
CA PHE A 93 -34.01 1.19 25.07
C PHE A 93 -35.44 1.45 25.57
N SER A 94 -35.85 0.78 26.64
CA SER A 94 -37.17 0.97 27.24
C SER A 94 -37.12 2.01 28.35
N LEU A 95 -37.98 3.03 28.27
CA LEU A 95 -38.21 3.95 29.39
C LEU A 95 -39.30 3.36 30.29
N THR A 96 -38.99 3.10 31.55
CA THR A 96 -39.92 2.49 32.52
C THR A 96 -40.06 3.39 33.74
N GLY A 97 -41.00 3.10 34.65
CA GLY A 97 -41.21 3.93 35.84
C GLY A 97 -40.02 4.05 36.80
N GLY A 98 -38.94 3.26 36.61
CA GLY A 98 -37.75 3.26 37.45
C GLY A 98 -36.43 3.63 36.75
N SER A 99 -36.49 4.17 35.53
CA SER A 99 -35.30 4.68 34.79
C SER A 99 -34.90 6.08 35.22
#